data_AF-A0A525BXS1-F1
#
_entry.id   AF-A0A525BXS1-F1
#
_cell.length_a   1.000
_cell.length_b   1.000
_cell.length_c   1.000
_cell.angle_alpha   90.00
_cell.angle_beta   90.00
_cell.angle_gamma   90.00
#
_symmetry.space_group_name_H-M   'P 1'
#
loop_
_entity.id
_entity.type
_entity.pdbx_description
1 polymer ?
#
loop_
_entity_poly.entity_id
_entity_poly.type
_entity_poly.pdbx_seq_one_letter_code
_entity_poly.pdbx_strand_id
1 'polypeptide(L)'
;LSILDALRPGDYFSITAFGSTHKCLFPEQRRVDFPDKEFARDFVQGLRANMGGTELFRAMDAAFALKSPPEIASEMPPDVLLITDGEVWQEDQLLDRAAGAGHRIFTVGVGSAVSESLVRGLAERTGGACELVSPKEDMARRIVRHFQRMHLPRAKNLDIAWPSTPLDQAPAQIDAMYPGDTVVVFARFTEDVRGKAVLTADFGNGRTLSCSAVLEPLAPEHDAGLAEALPRLAARERIRAGMGAEDAKQTALAYDLLSPHTHLLMIDVRTDGDKAEGIPALRKVTHTLAAGWGGAGAVRQPMAAMPVSARVRTKGFSLGDMVSSLVSKEPKKRKAEAFFDGLPTASTGELAMDSVDDMDMAPPEPFEAPVQPATQGLALMVLALNDRYGEEHAHTDLGLTLDDLRQAGLDRAMAQALEELVAEGHDESSVVAVLLHLLLSDAALAGLFERPLRRLVAKAYKDVSSAGDLESRIASLRRE
;
A
#
# COMPACT_ATOMS: atom_id res chain seq x y z
N LEU A 1 -17.31 -19.14 5.69
CA LEU A 1 -16.70 -20.31 6.34
C LEU A 1 -15.24 -20.06 6.71
N SER A 2 -14.43 -19.50 5.81
CA SER A 2 -13.01 -19.19 6.08
C SER A 2 -12.74 -18.33 7.33
N ILE A 3 -13.65 -17.42 7.69
CA ILE A 3 -13.57 -16.67 8.96
C ILE A 3 -13.60 -17.61 10.17
N LEU A 4 -14.51 -18.61 10.16
CA LEU A 4 -14.58 -19.61 11.23
C LEU A 4 -13.32 -20.47 11.28
N ASP A 5 -12.71 -20.76 10.13
CA ASP A 5 -11.42 -21.46 10.07
C ASP A 5 -10.30 -20.64 10.71
N ALA A 6 -10.31 -19.31 10.50
CA ALA A 6 -9.30 -18.38 11.01
C ALA A 6 -9.39 -18.07 12.52
N LEU A 7 -10.52 -18.38 13.17
CA LEU A 7 -10.68 -18.21 14.62
C LEU A 7 -9.70 -19.08 15.41
N ARG A 8 -9.01 -18.48 16.40
CA ARG A 8 -7.94 -19.12 17.18
C ARG A 8 -8.48 -19.87 18.39
N PRO A 9 -7.77 -20.91 18.87
CA PRO A 9 -8.07 -21.53 20.16
C PRO A 9 -7.89 -20.50 21.29
N GLY A 10 -9.00 -20.03 21.86
CA GLY A 10 -9.01 -18.97 22.89
C GLY A 10 -9.84 -17.75 22.53
N ASP A 11 -10.21 -17.59 21.26
CA ASP A 11 -11.17 -16.56 20.85
C ASP A 11 -12.57 -16.89 21.39
N TYR A 12 -13.40 -15.85 21.54
CA TYR A 12 -14.81 -15.95 21.86
C TYR A 12 -15.62 -15.28 20.77
N PHE A 13 -16.73 -15.89 20.37
CA PHE A 13 -17.50 -15.40 19.24
C PHE A 13 -19.00 -15.65 19.38
N SER A 14 -19.77 -14.88 18.62
CA SER A 14 -21.17 -15.15 18.30
C SER A 14 -21.46 -14.61 16.91
N ILE A 15 -22.51 -15.10 16.27
CA ILE A 15 -22.92 -14.69 14.93
C ILE A 15 -24.35 -14.17 15.01
N THR A 16 -24.57 -12.95 14.56
CA THR A 16 -25.92 -12.38 14.46
C THR A 16 -26.28 -12.24 13.00
N ALA A 17 -27.28 -13.01 12.54
CA ALA A 17 -27.91 -12.80 11.24
C ALA A 17 -29.00 -11.74 11.38
N PHE A 18 -29.17 -10.88 10.38
CA PHE A 18 -30.16 -9.80 10.44
C PHE A 18 -30.87 -9.57 9.11
N GLY A 19 -32.05 -8.97 9.22
CA GLY A 19 -32.92 -8.48 8.17
C GLY A 19 -33.92 -7.52 8.79
N SER A 20 -35.23 -7.71 8.59
CA SER A 20 -36.28 -7.03 9.38
C SER A 20 -36.32 -7.48 10.85
N THR A 21 -35.79 -8.67 11.12
CA THR A 21 -35.55 -9.21 12.47
C THR A 21 -34.08 -9.61 12.59
N HIS A 22 -33.62 -9.97 13.78
CA HIS A 22 -32.28 -10.52 13.97
C HIS A 22 -32.34 -11.86 14.70
N LYS A 23 -31.33 -12.70 14.46
CA LYS A 23 -31.15 -13.99 15.11
C LYS A 23 -29.69 -14.17 15.51
N CYS A 24 -29.45 -14.20 16.80
CA CYS A 24 -28.15 -14.53 17.36
C CYS A 24 -28.00 -16.06 17.41
N LEU A 25 -26.85 -16.56 16.96
CA LEU A 25 -26.48 -17.96 17.07
C LEU A 25 -26.35 -18.37 18.54
N PHE A 26 -25.66 -17.54 19.33
CA PHE A 26 -25.48 -17.74 20.76
C PHE A 26 -26.00 -16.50 21.52
N PRO A 27 -26.66 -16.70 22.68
CA PRO A 27 -27.14 -15.59 23.52
C PRO A 27 -26.01 -14.86 24.26
N GLU A 28 -24.83 -15.49 24.37
CA GLU A 28 -23.60 -14.96 24.95
C GLU A 28 -22.43 -15.44 24.09
N GLN A 29 -21.27 -14.78 24.16
CA GLN A 29 -20.12 -15.23 23.38
C GLN A 29 -19.65 -16.61 23.85
N ARG A 30 -19.40 -17.51 22.88
CA ARG A 30 -18.91 -18.86 23.14
C ARG A 30 -17.43 -18.93 22.84
N ARG A 31 -16.69 -19.64 23.68
CA ARG A 31 -15.28 -19.96 23.42
C ARG A 31 -15.20 -20.80 22.16
N VAL A 32 -14.19 -20.55 21.35
CA VAL A 32 -13.90 -21.38 20.18
C VAL A 32 -13.48 -22.78 20.62
N ASP A 33 -14.38 -23.74 20.43
CA ASP A 33 -14.12 -25.17 20.50
C ASP A 33 -14.63 -25.88 19.23
N PHE A 34 -14.35 -27.19 19.11
CA PHE A 34 -14.73 -27.96 17.93
C PHE A 34 -16.27 -28.06 17.75
N PRO A 35 -17.06 -28.42 18.78
CA PRO A 35 -18.53 -28.46 18.66
C PRO A 35 -19.17 -27.12 18.28
N ASP A 36 -18.78 -26.02 18.93
CA ASP A 36 -19.37 -24.69 18.67
C ASP A 36 -18.98 -24.18 17.28
N LYS A 37 -17.77 -24.50 16.79
CA LYS A 37 -17.36 -24.22 15.41
C LYS A 37 -18.23 -24.96 14.39
N GLU A 38 -18.48 -26.26 14.58
CA GLU A 38 -19.34 -27.03 13.67
C GLU A 38 -20.79 -26.51 13.69
N PHE A 39 -21.33 -26.21 14.87
CA PHE A 39 -22.66 -25.61 14.97
C PHE A 39 -22.74 -24.25 14.27
N ALA A 40 -21.70 -23.43 14.37
CA ALA A 40 -21.60 -22.18 13.65
C ALA A 40 -21.48 -22.36 12.13
N ARG A 41 -20.77 -23.40 11.65
CA ARG A 41 -20.73 -23.72 10.22
C ARG A 41 -22.11 -24.08 9.70
N ASP A 42 -22.83 -24.95 10.39
CA ASP A 42 -24.18 -25.35 10.02
C ASP A 42 -25.12 -24.15 9.97
N PHE A 43 -25.03 -23.26 10.97
CA PHE A 43 -25.79 -22.02 10.99
C PHE A 43 -25.48 -21.14 9.76
N VAL A 44 -24.20 -20.90 9.47
CA VAL A 44 -23.77 -20.06 8.34
C VAL A 44 -24.15 -20.67 6.99
N GLN A 45 -23.99 -21.99 6.81
CA GLN A 45 -24.40 -22.69 5.59
C GLN A 45 -25.93 -22.71 5.41
N GLY A 46 -26.66 -22.68 6.52
CA GLY A 46 -28.12 -22.59 6.57
C GLY A 46 -28.67 -21.20 6.29
N LEU A 47 -27.85 -20.14 6.27
CA LEU A 47 -28.32 -18.79 6.02
C LEU A 47 -28.95 -18.66 4.62
N ARG A 48 -30.11 -17.99 4.57
CA ARG A 48 -30.84 -17.67 3.34
C ARG A 48 -31.26 -16.21 3.41
N ALA A 49 -31.34 -15.55 2.26
CA ALA A 49 -31.82 -14.16 2.16
C ALA A 49 -33.35 -14.09 2.29
N ASN A 50 -33.89 -14.51 3.43
CA ASN A 50 -35.33 -14.60 3.70
C ASN A 50 -35.76 -13.83 4.97
N MET A 51 -34.88 -12.99 5.53
CA MET A 51 -35.15 -12.22 6.75
C MET A 51 -35.82 -10.86 6.50
N GLY A 52 -36.19 -10.55 5.25
CA GLY A 52 -36.88 -9.31 4.89
C GLY A 52 -35.92 -8.16 4.56
N GLY A 53 -36.24 -6.95 5.05
CA GLY A 53 -35.48 -5.71 4.83
C GLY A 53 -34.21 -5.62 5.68
N THR A 54 -33.78 -4.39 6.01
CA THR A 54 -32.47 -4.14 6.66
C THR A 54 -32.64 -3.28 7.94
N GLU A 55 -32.91 -3.91 9.08
CA GLU A 55 -33.02 -3.24 10.39
C GLU A 55 -31.68 -3.29 11.15
N LEU A 56 -30.67 -2.61 10.60
CA LEU A 56 -29.30 -2.67 11.14
C LEU A 56 -29.21 -2.13 12.57
N PHE A 57 -29.92 -1.05 12.91
CA PHE A 57 -29.85 -0.46 14.25
C PHE A 57 -30.16 -1.48 15.35
N ARG A 58 -31.26 -2.23 15.19
CA ARG A 58 -31.68 -3.25 16.17
C ARG A 58 -30.72 -4.43 16.22
N ALA A 59 -30.17 -4.83 15.08
CA ALA A 59 -29.19 -5.90 15.02
C ALA A 59 -27.88 -5.52 15.73
N MET A 60 -27.42 -4.28 15.54
CA MET A 60 -26.23 -3.75 16.20
C MET A 60 -26.44 -3.60 17.71
N ASP A 61 -27.59 -3.08 18.16
CA ASP A 61 -27.88 -2.97 19.59
C ASP A 61 -27.94 -4.35 20.27
N ALA A 62 -28.52 -5.35 19.60
CA ALA A 62 -28.48 -6.74 20.06
C ALA A 62 -27.06 -7.31 20.11
N ALA A 63 -26.22 -7.00 19.11
CA ALA A 63 -24.81 -7.41 19.09
C ALA A 63 -23.99 -6.76 20.22
N PHE A 64 -24.22 -5.47 20.51
CA PHE A 64 -23.59 -4.76 21.62
C PHE A 64 -24.04 -5.28 22.99
N ALA A 65 -25.26 -5.79 23.10
CA ALA A 65 -25.80 -6.37 24.33
C ALA A 65 -25.30 -7.80 24.61
N LEU A 66 -24.59 -8.44 23.68
CA LEU A 66 -24.03 -9.77 23.90
C LEU A 66 -23.01 -9.75 25.03
N LYS A 67 -23.23 -10.59 26.03
CA LYS A 67 -22.33 -10.68 27.18
C LYS A 67 -21.07 -11.46 26.81
N SER A 68 -19.93 -10.94 27.28
CA SER A 68 -18.69 -11.70 27.36
C SER A 68 -18.72 -12.61 28.60
N PRO A 69 -18.22 -13.85 28.51
CA PRO A 69 -18.07 -14.72 29.68
C PRO A 69 -17.23 -14.06 30.78
N PRO A 70 -17.48 -14.37 32.07
CA PRO A 70 -16.78 -13.75 33.19
C PRO A 70 -15.25 -13.88 33.11
N GLU A 71 -14.77 -14.94 32.47
CA GLU A 71 -13.36 -15.27 32.26
C GLU A 71 -12.63 -14.27 31.34
N ILE A 72 -13.37 -13.63 30.44
CA ILE A 72 -12.87 -12.63 29.48
C ILE A 72 -13.63 -11.30 29.56
N ALA A 73 -14.41 -11.11 30.63
CA ALA A 73 -15.05 -9.85 30.95
C ALA A 73 -13.94 -8.86 31.39
N SER A 74 -13.12 -8.45 30.43
CA SER A 74 -12.16 -7.36 30.58
C SER A 74 -12.89 -6.02 30.54
N GLU A 75 -12.18 -4.95 30.88
CA GLU A 75 -12.68 -3.57 30.74
C GLU A 75 -13.01 -3.17 29.29
N MET A 76 -12.58 -3.93 28.27
CA MET A 76 -12.83 -3.63 26.86
C MET A 76 -13.94 -4.49 26.25
N PRO A 77 -14.95 -3.87 25.59
CA PRO A 77 -15.99 -4.56 24.83
C PRO A 77 -15.41 -5.35 23.63
N PRO A 78 -16.10 -6.41 23.18
CA PRO A 78 -15.67 -7.21 22.04
C PRO A 78 -15.73 -6.43 20.72
N ASP A 79 -14.88 -6.79 19.76
CA ASP A 79 -14.95 -6.23 18.41
C ASP A 79 -16.14 -6.78 17.61
N VAL A 80 -16.66 -5.98 16.68
CA VAL A 80 -17.78 -6.35 15.81
C VAL A 80 -17.31 -6.33 14.36
N LEU A 81 -17.49 -7.45 13.63
CA LEU A 81 -17.40 -7.47 12.18
C LEU A 81 -18.80 -7.36 11.58
N LEU A 82 -19.11 -6.22 10.97
CA LEU A 82 -20.35 -5.98 10.25
C LEU A 82 -20.15 -6.23 8.76
N ILE A 83 -21.00 -7.07 8.16
CA ILE A 83 -21.06 -7.27 6.71
C ILE A 83 -22.46 -6.87 6.25
N THR A 84 -22.56 -5.92 5.33
CA THR A 84 -23.84 -5.41 4.82
C THR A 84 -23.76 -5.05 3.35
N ASP A 85 -24.83 -5.32 2.60
CA ASP A 85 -25.00 -4.97 1.18
C ASP A 85 -26.08 -3.91 0.95
N GLY A 86 -26.75 -3.45 2.02
CA GLY A 86 -27.89 -2.54 1.95
C GLY A 86 -27.73 -1.24 2.73
N GLU A 87 -28.56 -0.28 2.36
CA GLU A 87 -28.70 1.01 3.03
C GLU A 87 -29.55 0.90 4.31
N VAL A 88 -29.36 1.86 5.20
CA VAL A 88 -30.04 1.92 6.49
C VAL A 88 -30.57 3.32 6.70
N TRP A 89 -31.80 3.39 7.21
CA TRP A 89 -32.41 4.65 7.62
C TRP A 89 -31.91 5.04 9.01
N GLN A 90 -31.69 6.33 9.27
CA GLN A 90 -31.20 6.88 10.56
C GLN A 90 -29.71 6.62 10.86
N GLU A 91 -28.84 6.89 9.89
CA GLU A 91 -27.38 6.73 10.01
C GLU A 91 -26.80 7.42 11.25
N ASP A 92 -27.19 8.67 11.52
CA ASP A 92 -26.65 9.46 12.64
C ASP A 92 -26.87 8.80 14.01
N GLN A 93 -28.09 8.28 14.26
CA GLN A 93 -28.41 7.63 15.52
C GLN A 93 -27.59 6.36 15.73
N LEU A 94 -27.36 5.61 14.65
CA LEU A 94 -26.55 4.40 14.70
C LEU A 94 -25.07 4.73 14.95
N LEU A 95 -24.55 5.78 14.31
CA LEU A 95 -23.18 6.26 14.50
C LEU A 95 -22.94 6.71 15.95
N ASP A 96 -23.86 7.47 16.53
CA ASP A 96 -23.76 7.94 17.92
C ASP A 96 -23.89 6.78 18.91
N ARG A 97 -24.82 5.84 18.65
CA ARG A 97 -24.98 4.63 19.46
C ARG A 97 -23.71 3.77 19.45
N ALA A 98 -23.11 3.59 18.28
CA ALA A 98 -21.88 2.84 18.09
C ALA A 98 -20.69 3.49 18.81
N ALA A 99 -20.53 4.81 18.69
CA ALA A 99 -19.47 5.55 19.39
C ALA A 99 -19.57 5.41 20.92
N GLY A 100 -20.79 5.42 21.47
CA GLY A 100 -21.03 5.25 22.90
C GLY A 100 -20.97 3.79 23.40
N ALA A 101 -20.99 2.80 22.51
CA ALA A 101 -21.02 1.39 22.90
C ALA A 101 -19.64 0.84 23.28
N GLY A 102 -18.55 1.52 22.88
CA GLY A 102 -17.17 1.14 23.21
C GLY A 102 -16.62 -0.07 22.45
N HIS A 103 -17.41 -0.69 21.56
CA HIS A 103 -16.97 -1.73 20.64
C HIS A 103 -16.20 -1.12 19.48
N ARG A 104 -15.15 -1.79 18.99
CA ARG A 104 -14.54 -1.44 17.69
C ARG A 104 -15.31 -2.15 16.59
N ILE A 105 -15.72 -1.42 15.56
CA ILE A 105 -16.54 -1.96 14.48
C ILE A 105 -15.72 -1.98 13.19
N PHE A 106 -15.54 -3.17 12.64
CA PHE A 106 -14.96 -3.42 11.33
C PHE A 106 -16.11 -3.64 10.34
N THR A 107 -16.12 -2.89 9.25
CA THR A 107 -17.24 -2.90 8.32
C THR A 107 -16.82 -3.40 6.95
N VAL A 108 -17.66 -4.26 6.37
CA VAL A 108 -17.55 -4.73 5.00
C VAL A 108 -18.81 -4.27 4.26
N GLY A 109 -18.65 -3.31 3.37
CA GLY A 109 -19.70 -2.88 2.46
C GLY A 109 -19.65 -3.70 1.17
N VAL A 110 -20.70 -4.48 0.90
CA VAL A 110 -20.76 -5.38 -0.26
C VAL A 110 -21.58 -4.76 -1.38
N GLY A 111 -21.00 -4.65 -2.57
CA GLY A 111 -21.68 -4.12 -3.75
C GLY A 111 -21.84 -2.60 -3.74
N SER A 112 -22.67 -2.10 -4.65
CA SER A 112 -22.85 -0.66 -4.88
C SER A 112 -24.08 -0.08 -4.18
N ALA A 113 -24.86 -0.90 -3.48
CA ALA A 113 -26.09 -0.50 -2.80
C ALA A 113 -25.88 -0.22 -1.31
N VAL A 114 -24.64 -0.31 -0.81
CA VAL A 114 -24.32 0.00 0.57
C VAL A 114 -24.11 1.52 0.74
N SER A 115 -24.60 2.06 1.85
CA SER A 115 -24.26 3.44 2.25
C SER A 115 -22.79 3.49 2.69
N GLU A 116 -21.92 3.98 1.81
CA GLU A 116 -20.49 4.14 2.09
C GLU A 116 -20.24 5.08 3.27
N SER A 117 -21.04 6.15 3.40
CA SER A 117 -20.96 7.10 4.53
C SER A 117 -21.19 6.39 5.86
N LEU A 118 -22.19 5.51 5.92
CA LEU A 118 -22.51 4.78 7.14
C LEU A 118 -21.41 3.79 7.52
N VAL A 119 -21.02 2.90 6.61
CA VAL A 119 -20.04 1.84 6.93
C VAL A 119 -18.67 2.43 7.25
N ARG A 120 -18.28 3.50 6.56
CA ARG A 120 -17.04 4.22 6.85
C ARG A 120 -17.13 4.97 8.18
N GLY A 121 -18.22 5.70 8.41
CA GLY A 121 -18.44 6.43 9.66
C GLY A 121 -18.47 5.52 10.89
N LEU A 122 -19.05 4.33 10.78
CA LEU A 122 -19.05 3.34 11.87
C LEU A 122 -17.63 2.90 12.22
N ALA A 123 -16.83 2.58 11.21
CA ALA A 123 -15.45 2.17 11.38
C ALA A 123 -14.60 3.29 11.99
N GLU A 124 -14.70 4.51 11.46
CA GLU A 124 -13.91 5.66 11.92
C GLU A 124 -14.25 6.06 13.35
N ARG A 125 -15.54 6.20 13.68
CA ARG A 125 -15.98 6.65 15.02
C ARG A 125 -15.72 5.65 16.12
N THR A 126 -15.69 4.36 15.80
CA THR A 126 -15.37 3.30 16.77
C THR A 126 -13.91 2.86 16.72
N GLY A 127 -13.17 3.38 15.74
CA GLY A 127 -11.77 3.09 15.54
C GLY A 127 -11.49 1.64 15.14
N GLY A 128 -12.38 1.07 14.33
CA GLY A 128 -12.13 -0.09 13.48
C GLY A 128 -11.64 0.34 12.10
N ALA A 129 -11.96 -0.45 11.07
CA ALA A 129 -11.62 -0.16 9.67
C ALA A 129 -12.78 -0.54 8.73
N CYS A 130 -12.82 0.07 7.55
CA CYS A 130 -13.85 -0.18 6.54
C CYS A 130 -13.20 -0.76 5.26
N GLU A 131 -13.80 -1.82 4.71
CA GLU A 131 -13.46 -2.39 3.40
C GLU A 131 -14.71 -2.42 2.51
N LEU A 132 -14.60 -1.83 1.32
CA LEU A 132 -15.66 -1.92 0.30
C LEU A 132 -15.27 -3.00 -0.70
N VAL A 133 -16.17 -3.95 -0.95
CA VAL A 133 -15.93 -5.10 -1.83
C VAL A 133 -16.97 -5.17 -2.94
N SER A 134 -16.49 -5.33 -4.18
CA SER A 134 -17.36 -5.49 -5.34
C SER A 134 -17.58 -6.98 -5.67
N PRO A 135 -18.78 -7.40 -6.13
CA PRO A 135 -19.04 -8.77 -6.57
C PRO A 135 -18.12 -9.26 -7.71
N LYS A 136 -17.44 -8.34 -8.41
CA LYS A 136 -16.51 -8.65 -9.50
C LYS A 136 -15.07 -8.93 -9.02
N GLU A 137 -14.79 -8.72 -7.74
CA GLU A 137 -13.47 -8.94 -7.15
C GLU A 137 -13.46 -10.21 -6.29
N ASP A 138 -12.28 -10.65 -5.84
CA ASP A 138 -12.16 -11.72 -4.85
C ASP A 138 -12.62 -11.22 -3.46
N MET A 139 -13.94 -11.23 -3.28
CA MET A 139 -14.61 -10.80 -2.07
C MET A 139 -14.19 -11.63 -0.86
N ALA A 140 -14.07 -12.95 -1.03
CA ALA A 140 -13.71 -13.85 0.06
C ALA A 140 -12.32 -13.52 0.61
N ARG A 141 -11.33 -13.34 -0.26
CA ARG A 141 -9.96 -12.97 0.14
C ARG A 141 -9.93 -11.63 0.87
N ARG A 142 -10.62 -10.60 0.34
CA ARG A 142 -10.68 -9.27 0.97
C ARG A 142 -11.33 -9.31 2.35
N ILE A 143 -12.46 -10.01 2.50
CA ILE A 143 -13.16 -10.15 3.78
C ILE A 143 -12.29 -10.90 4.80
N VAL A 144 -11.63 -11.99 4.41
CA VAL A 144 -10.76 -12.76 5.31
C VAL A 144 -9.56 -11.90 5.75
N ARG A 145 -8.93 -11.17 4.83
CA ARG A 145 -7.86 -10.21 5.15
C ARG A 145 -8.35 -9.15 6.13
N HIS A 146 -9.55 -8.60 5.89
CA HIS A 146 -10.14 -7.60 6.77
C HIS A 146 -10.45 -8.16 8.17
N PHE A 147 -10.94 -9.38 8.26
CA PHE A 147 -11.13 -10.08 9.53
C PHE A 147 -9.79 -10.30 10.27
N GLN A 148 -8.74 -10.72 9.57
CA GLN A 148 -7.42 -10.89 10.19
C GLN A 148 -6.88 -9.59 10.79
N ARG A 149 -7.17 -8.43 10.19
CA ARG A 149 -6.80 -7.11 10.72
C ARG A 149 -7.41 -6.83 12.10
N MET A 150 -8.55 -7.42 12.43
CA MET A 150 -9.20 -7.25 13.74
C MET A 150 -8.29 -7.69 14.90
N HIS A 151 -7.49 -8.72 14.67
CA HIS A 151 -6.56 -9.27 15.66
C HIS A 151 -5.25 -8.50 15.77
N LEU A 152 -5.00 -7.54 14.88
CA LEU A 152 -3.72 -6.85 14.81
C LEU A 152 -3.72 -5.60 15.70
N PRO A 153 -2.57 -5.27 16.32
CA PRO A 153 -2.45 -4.04 17.06
C PRO A 153 -2.65 -2.85 16.11
N ARG A 154 -3.58 -1.97 16.50
CA ARG A 154 -3.86 -0.73 15.79
C ARG A 154 -2.81 0.30 16.17
N ALA A 155 -2.19 0.91 15.16
CA ALA A 155 -1.47 2.17 15.34
C ALA A 155 -2.50 3.30 15.43
N LYS A 156 -2.40 4.13 16.46
CA LYS A 156 -3.26 5.28 16.76
C LYS A 156 -2.39 6.52 16.91
N ASN A 157 -3.05 7.68 16.88
CA ASN A 157 -2.40 8.98 17.11
C ASN A 157 -1.16 9.15 16.21
N LEU A 158 -1.31 8.79 14.93
CA LEU A 158 -0.20 8.88 14.00
C LEU A 158 0.05 10.34 13.67
N ASP A 159 1.27 10.77 13.88
CA ASP A 159 1.70 12.14 13.62
C ASP A 159 3.08 12.17 12.96
N ILE A 160 3.29 13.14 12.08
CA ILE A 160 4.57 13.35 11.40
C ILE A 160 5.12 14.71 11.83
N ALA A 161 6.18 14.68 12.62
CA ALA A 161 7.00 15.85 12.89
C ALA A 161 7.91 16.11 11.68
N TRP A 162 7.53 17.08 10.86
CA TRP A 162 8.30 17.53 9.70
C TRP A 162 9.52 18.38 10.13
N PRO A 163 10.62 18.41 9.35
CA PRO A 163 11.81 19.21 9.68
C PRO A 163 11.55 20.72 9.71
N SER A 164 10.53 21.17 8.98
CA SER A 164 10.04 22.54 8.97
C SER A 164 8.51 22.52 8.96
N THR A 165 7.87 23.64 9.28
CA THR A 165 6.41 23.70 9.31
C THR A 165 5.84 23.59 7.89
N PRO A 166 5.03 22.56 7.57
CA PRO A 166 4.38 22.49 6.28
C PRO A 166 3.31 23.58 6.15
N LEU A 167 3.13 24.10 4.93
CA LEU A 167 2.00 24.95 4.57
C LEU A 167 0.68 24.18 4.70
N ASP A 168 0.68 22.94 4.23
CA ASP A 168 -0.43 22.00 4.37
C ASP A 168 0.05 20.55 4.27
N GLN A 169 -0.81 19.65 4.74
CA GLN A 169 -0.65 18.20 4.66
C GLN A 169 -1.97 17.55 4.20
N ALA A 170 -1.87 16.53 3.36
CA ALA A 170 -2.99 15.67 2.97
C ALA A 170 -2.63 14.18 3.19
N PRO A 171 -3.45 13.40 3.92
CA PRO A 171 -4.61 13.86 4.68
C PRO A 171 -4.19 14.78 5.86
N ALA A 172 -5.11 15.64 6.30
CA ALA A 172 -4.84 16.57 7.41
C ALA A 172 -4.62 15.83 8.74
N GLN A 173 -5.29 14.69 8.92
CA GLN A 173 -5.07 13.76 10.02
C GLN A 173 -4.82 12.37 9.44
N ILE A 174 -3.89 11.63 10.04
CA ILE A 174 -3.58 10.27 9.64
C ILE A 174 -4.46 9.33 10.47
N ASP A 175 -5.39 8.65 9.78
CA ASP A 175 -6.26 7.67 10.41
C ASP A 175 -5.47 6.49 10.97
N ALA A 176 -6.11 5.76 11.87
CA ALA A 176 -5.53 4.59 12.46
C ALA A 176 -5.12 3.53 11.41
N MET A 177 -3.92 3.00 11.55
CA MET A 177 -3.37 2.02 10.63
C MET A 177 -3.32 0.62 11.24
N TYR A 178 -3.45 -0.37 10.37
CA TYR A 178 -3.26 -1.78 10.69
C TYR A 178 -2.11 -2.35 9.86
N PRO A 179 -1.45 -3.43 10.30
CA PRO A 179 -0.40 -4.05 9.50
C PRO A 179 -0.92 -4.48 8.13
N GLY A 180 -0.14 -4.17 7.08
CA GLY A 180 -0.50 -4.35 5.68
C GLY A 180 -1.15 -3.12 5.04
N ASP A 181 -1.56 -2.12 5.82
CA ASP A 181 -2.01 -0.84 5.26
C ASP A 181 -0.82 -0.03 4.73
N THR A 182 -1.06 0.72 3.66
CA THR A 182 -0.13 1.73 3.14
C THR A 182 -0.83 3.07 3.16
N VAL A 183 -0.27 4.04 3.88
CA VAL A 183 -0.74 5.42 3.88
C VAL A 183 0.29 6.28 3.17
N VAL A 184 -0.19 7.09 2.23
CA VAL A 184 0.63 8.07 1.52
C VAL A 184 0.23 9.45 2.01
N VAL A 185 1.20 10.14 2.61
CA VAL A 185 1.02 11.50 3.13
C VAL A 185 1.80 12.47 2.27
N PHE A 186 1.15 13.53 1.82
CA PHE A 186 1.78 14.63 1.09
C PHE A 186 1.84 15.85 1.98
N ALA A 187 3.02 16.49 2.05
CA ALA A 187 3.20 17.76 2.73
C ALA A 187 3.85 18.77 1.79
N ARG A 188 3.40 20.03 1.86
CA ARG A 188 3.89 21.12 1.01
C ARG A 188 4.59 22.17 1.83
N PHE A 189 5.69 22.69 1.30
CA PHE A 189 6.53 23.68 1.96
C PHE A 189 6.75 24.89 1.04
N THR A 190 7.13 26.03 1.63
CA THR A 190 7.52 27.23 0.87
C THR A 190 8.90 27.11 0.25
N GLU A 191 9.78 26.35 0.89
CA GLU A 191 11.19 26.20 0.55
C GLU A 191 11.58 24.73 0.57
N ASP A 192 12.75 24.42 -0.02
CA ASP A 192 13.31 23.08 -0.01
C ASP A 192 13.57 22.59 1.42
N VAL A 193 12.99 21.45 1.76
CA VAL A 193 13.13 20.86 3.09
C VAL A 193 14.29 19.89 3.13
N ARG A 194 15.15 20.08 4.13
CA ARG A 194 16.24 19.16 4.48
C ARG A 194 16.12 18.77 5.94
N GLY A 195 16.41 17.51 6.23
CA GLY A 195 16.51 17.02 7.61
C GLY A 195 15.50 15.93 7.95
N LYS A 196 15.36 15.66 9.24
CA LYS A 196 14.70 14.45 9.74
C LYS A 196 13.19 14.64 9.90
N ALA A 197 12.40 13.92 9.10
CA ALA A 197 10.97 13.74 9.37
C ALA A 197 10.80 12.57 10.33
N VAL A 198 9.98 12.74 11.37
CA VAL A 198 9.77 11.73 12.42
C VAL A 198 8.29 11.36 12.48
N LEU A 199 7.98 10.10 12.19
CA LEU A 199 6.66 9.51 12.39
C LEU A 199 6.58 8.95 13.81
N THR A 200 5.54 9.32 14.55
CA THR A 200 5.18 8.71 15.84
C THR A 200 3.85 7.97 15.71
N ALA A 201 3.73 6.85 16.42
CA ALA A 201 2.49 6.07 16.46
C ALA A 201 2.35 5.35 17.80
N ASP A 202 1.15 5.39 18.38
CA ASP A 202 0.81 4.69 19.62
C ASP A 202 0.12 3.36 19.33
N PHE A 203 0.43 2.33 20.11
CA PHE A 203 -0.21 1.02 20.03
C PHE A 203 -1.07 0.75 21.26
N GLY A 204 -2.08 -0.09 21.09
CA GLY A 204 -3.01 -0.46 22.17
C GLY A 204 -2.40 -1.16 23.38
N ASN A 205 -1.12 -1.58 23.29
CA ASN A 205 -0.35 -2.13 24.42
C ASN A 205 0.42 -1.06 25.21
N GLY A 206 0.17 0.22 24.94
CA GLY A 206 0.84 1.36 25.59
C GLY A 206 2.24 1.66 25.06
N ARG A 207 2.69 0.96 24.00
CA ARG A 207 3.97 1.26 23.34
C ARG A 207 3.79 2.36 22.31
N THR A 208 4.78 3.23 22.21
CA THR A 208 4.91 4.20 21.12
C THR A 208 6.09 3.80 20.23
N LEU A 209 5.89 3.86 18.92
CA LEU A 209 6.94 3.70 17.93
C LEU A 209 7.29 5.06 17.36
N SER A 210 8.59 5.27 17.17
CA SER A 210 9.12 6.42 16.45
C SER A 210 10.00 5.92 15.32
N CYS A 211 9.65 6.30 14.09
CA CYS A 211 10.44 6.04 12.90
C CYS A 211 10.84 7.37 12.28
N SER A 212 11.94 7.40 11.56
CA SER A 212 12.39 8.63 10.93
C SER A 212 13.03 8.41 9.58
N ALA A 213 12.80 9.35 8.68
CA ALA A 213 13.44 9.41 7.38
C ALA A 213 14.14 10.77 7.22
N VAL A 214 15.31 10.78 6.59
CA VAL A 214 15.98 12.02 6.20
C VAL A 214 15.41 12.46 4.86
N LEU A 215 14.87 13.67 4.83
CA LEU A 215 14.38 14.33 3.62
C LEU A 215 15.54 15.06 2.95
N GLU A 216 15.73 14.76 1.67
CA GLU A 216 16.65 15.45 0.79
C GLU A 216 15.89 15.92 -0.46
N PRO A 217 16.18 17.12 -0.98
CA PRO A 217 15.56 17.60 -2.21
C PRO A 217 15.82 16.63 -3.35
N LEU A 218 14.77 16.25 -4.06
CA LEU A 218 14.88 15.43 -5.26
C LEU A 218 15.70 16.21 -6.30
N ALA A 219 16.88 15.72 -6.65
CA ALA A 219 17.66 16.33 -7.72
C ALA A 219 16.96 16.04 -9.07
N PRO A 220 16.49 17.06 -9.82
CA PRO A 220 15.63 16.88 -11.00
C PRO A 220 16.27 16.04 -12.12
N GLU A 221 17.59 15.93 -12.10
CA GLU A 221 18.40 15.19 -13.06
C GLU A 221 18.32 13.66 -12.91
N HIS A 222 17.86 13.15 -11.77
CA HIS A 222 17.75 11.71 -11.54
C HIS A 222 16.37 11.14 -11.89
N ASP A 223 15.29 11.93 -11.83
CA ASP A 223 13.93 11.47 -12.17
C ASP A 223 12.97 12.62 -12.51
N ALA A 224 13.07 13.12 -13.74
CA ALA A 224 12.21 14.21 -14.25
C ALA A 224 10.72 13.83 -14.28
N GLY A 225 10.40 12.54 -14.45
CA GLY A 225 9.02 12.06 -14.47
C GLY A 225 8.37 12.12 -13.09
N LEU A 226 9.09 11.70 -12.06
CA LEU A 226 8.62 11.76 -10.68
C LEU A 226 8.47 13.22 -10.20
N ALA A 227 9.40 14.09 -10.57
CA ALA A 227 9.34 15.52 -10.25
C ALA A 227 8.08 16.22 -10.82
N GLU A 228 7.59 15.79 -11.99
CA GLU A 228 6.34 16.29 -12.56
C GLU A 228 5.09 15.61 -11.94
N ALA A 229 5.17 14.31 -11.62
CA ALA A 229 4.03 13.54 -11.15
C ALA A 229 3.67 13.80 -9.67
N LEU A 230 4.66 13.94 -8.78
CA LEU A 230 4.42 14.10 -7.34
C LEU A 230 3.56 15.32 -6.98
N PRO A 231 3.82 16.53 -7.54
CA PRO A 231 2.97 17.68 -7.26
C PRO A 231 1.51 17.48 -7.71
N ARG A 232 1.28 16.81 -8.85
CA ARG A 232 -0.07 16.49 -9.34
C ARG A 232 -0.78 15.48 -8.43
N LEU A 233 -0.07 14.46 -7.95
CA LEU A 233 -0.62 13.50 -6.98
C LEU A 233 -0.98 14.18 -5.66
N ALA A 234 -0.08 15.02 -5.12
CA ALA A 234 -0.32 15.79 -3.91
C ALA A 234 -1.52 16.73 -4.06
N ALA A 235 -1.62 17.44 -5.19
CA ALA A 235 -2.76 18.30 -5.50
C ALA A 235 -4.08 17.53 -5.58
N ARG A 236 -4.08 16.34 -6.19
CA ARG A 236 -5.27 15.48 -6.25
C ARG A 236 -5.72 15.03 -4.87
N GLU A 237 -4.81 14.55 -4.03
CA GLU A 237 -5.17 14.10 -2.68
C GLU A 237 -5.67 15.25 -1.80
N ARG A 238 -5.14 16.47 -1.97
CA ARG A 238 -5.67 17.67 -1.30
C ARG A 238 -7.12 17.99 -1.70
N ILE A 239 -7.45 17.87 -2.99
CA ILE A 239 -8.85 18.03 -3.45
C ILE A 239 -9.75 16.96 -2.83
N ARG A 240 -9.28 15.70 -2.77
CA ARG A 240 -10.03 14.59 -2.16
C ARG A 240 -10.20 14.74 -0.65
N ALA A 241 -9.24 15.34 0.04
CA ALA A 241 -9.28 15.58 1.48
C ALA A 241 -10.30 16.67 1.90
N GLY A 242 -11.02 17.28 0.95
CA GLY A 242 -12.13 18.18 1.26
C GLY A 242 -11.73 19.65 1.40
N MET A 243 -10.82 20.14 0.54
CA MET A 243 -10.52 21.57 0.46
C MET A 243 -11.74 22.38 -0.04
N GLY A 244 -11.80 23.67 0.29
CA GLY A 244 -12.90 24.55 -0.13
C GLY A 244 -13.08 24.58 -1.65
N ALA A 245 -14.32 24.70 -2.13
CA ALA A 245 -14.63 24.52 -3.55
C ALA A 245 -13.83 25.44 -4.50
N GLU A 246 -13.61 26.71 -4.12
CA GLU A 246 -12.82 27.63 -4.96
C GLU A 246 -11.32 27.28 -4.93
N ASP A 247 -10.78 26.89 -3.77
CA ASP A 247 -9.39 26.44 -3.66
C ASP A 247 -9.17 25.12 -4.41
N ALA A 248 -10.15 24.22 -4.38
CA ALA A 248 -10.15 22.95 -5.11
C ALA A 248 -10.10 23.21 -6.62
N LYS A 249 -10.94 24.12 -7.10
CA LYS A 249 -10.97 24.55 -8.50
C LYS A 249 -9.64 25.19 -8.90
N GLN A 250 -9.13 26.13 -8.11
CA GLN A 250 -7.88 26.83 -8.43
C GLN A 250 -6.68 25.88 -8.43
N THR A 251 -6.64 24.94 -7.48
CA THR A 251 -5.62 23.89 -7.42
C THR A 251 -5.74 22.95 -8.62
N ALA A 252 -6.94 22.52 -8.98
CA ALA A 252 -7.16 21.66 -10.14
C ALA A 252 -6.70 22.34 -11.44
N LEU A 253 -6.99 23.63 -11.61
CA LEU A 253 -6.52 24.41 -12.77
C LEU A 253 -4.99 24.59 -12.77
N ALA A 254 -4.37 24.87 -11.62
CA ALA A 254 -2.93 25.08 -11.53
C ALA A 254 -2.11 23.80 -11.87
N TYR A 255 -2.70 22.63 -11.67
CA TYR A 255 -2.05 21.33 -11.88
C TYR A 255 -2.63 20.52 -13.06
N ASP A 256 -3.50 21.13 -13.88
CA ASP A 256 -4.20 20.51 -15.02
C ASP A 256 -4.95 19.22 -14.66
N LEU A 257 -5.62 19.21 -13.50
CA LEU A 257 -6.35 18.06 -13.00
C LEU A 257 -7.82 18.09 -13.45
N LEU A 258 -8.30 16.97 -13.96
CA LEU A 258 -9.74 16.73 -14.11
C LEU A 258 -10.33 16.41 -12.73
N SER A 259 -11.34 17.16 -12.33
CA SER A 259 -11.95 17.09 -11.00
C SER A 259 -13.45 17.37 -11.10
N PRO A 260 -14.24 17.17 -10.03
CA PRO A 260 -15.63 17.65 -9.99
C PRO A 260 -15.80 19.15 -10.24
N HIS A 261 -14.71 19.94 -10.17
CA HIS A 261 -14.70 21.39 -10.34
C HIS A 261 -14.13 21.86 -11.70
N THR A 262 -13.59 20.96 -12.52
CA THR A 262 -12.90 21.30 -13.79
C THR A 262 -13.36 20.39 -14.92
N HIS A 263 -13.47 20.94 -16.12
CA HIS A 263 -13.86 20.21 -17.33
C HIS A 263 -12.77 20.35 -18.38
N LEU A 264 -12.43 19.26 -19.07
CA LEU A 264 -11.54 19.29 -20.22
C LEU A 264 -12.36 19.50 -21.50
N LEU A 265 -12.17 20.64 -22.16
CA LEU A 265 -12.87 20.99 -23.40
C LEU A 265 -11.88 20.92 -24.57
N MET A 266 -12.18 20.10 -25.57
CA MET A 266 -11.43 20.04 -26.82
C MET A 266 -12.09 20.96 -27.86
N ILE A 267 -11.37 21.97 -28.34
CA ILE A 267 -11.85 22.92 -29.35
C ILE A 267 -11.13 22.64 -30.67
N ASP A 268 -11.88 22.18 -31.67
CA ASP A 268 -11.43 22.00 -33.05
C ASP A 268 -11.78 23.27 -33.85
N VAL A 269 -10.79 24.13 -34.11
CA VAL A 269 -10.99 25.41 -34.83
C VAL A 269 -10.97 25.17 -36.32
N ARG A 270 -12.14 25.30 -36.96
CA ARG A 270 -12.32 25.15 -38.41
C ARG A 270 -12.24 26.48 -39.14
N THR A 271 -11.76 26.44 -40.38
CA THR A 271 -11.78 27.55 -41.34
C THR A 271 -13.23 28.01 -41.60
N ASP A 272 -13.42 29.28 -41.97
CA ASP A 272 -14.76 29.89 -42.05
C ASP A 272 -15.75 29.14 -42.99
N GLY A 273 -15.25 28.43 -44.00
CA GLY A 273 -16.08 27.61 -44.90
C GLY A 273 -16.50 26.24 -44.35
N ASP A 274 -15.87 25.76 -43.27
CA ASP A 274 -16.09 24.43 -42.67
C ASP A 274 -16.71 24.51 -41.25
N LYS A 275 -17.08 25.71 -40.82
CA LYS A 275 -17.79 25.94 -39.55
C LYS A 275 -19.19 25.35 -39.62
N ALA A 276 -19.60 24.66 -38.55
CA ALA A 276 -20.92 24.04 -38.48
C ALA A 276 -22.02 25.10 -38.43
N GLU A 277 -22.94 25.08 -39.39
CA GLU A 277 -24.15 25.91 -39.39
C GLU A 277 -25.22 25.24 -38.52
N GLY A 278 -25.14 25.40 -37.20
CA GLY A 278 -26.21 24.95 -36.29
C GLY A 278 -25.75 24.46 -34.91
N ILE A 279 -26.73 24.09 -34.07
CA ILE A 279 -26.47 23.50 -32.75
C ILE A 279 -26.00 22.06 -32.96
N PRO A 280 -24.83 21.68 -32.42
CA PRO A 280 -24.32 20.31 -32.57
C PRO A 280 -25.25 19.31 -31.88
N ALA A 281 -25.48 18.18 -32.53
CA ALA A 281 -26.23 17.08 -31.92
C ALA A 281 -25.43 16.51 -30.75
N LEU A 282 -26.06 16.44 -29.58
CA LEU A 282 -25.46 15.89 -28.37
C LEU A 282 -25.27 14.39 -28.55
N ARG A 283 -24.03 13.96 -28.80
CA ARG A 283 -23.68 12.54 -28.94
C ARG A 283 -22.98 12.07 -27.69
N LYS A 284 -23.66 11.22 -26.91
CA LYS A 284 -23.03 10.53 -25.77
C LYS A 284 -22.03 9.53 -26.33
N VAL A 285 -20.74 9.84 -26.20
CA VAL A 285 -19.66 8.92 -26.54
C VAL A 285 -19.52 7.97 -25.36
N THR A 286 -19.69 6.67 -25.59
CA THR A 286 -19.38 5.64 -24.61
C THR A 286 -17.91 5.76 -24.23
N HIS A 287 -17.62 5.94 -22.94
CA HIS A 287 -16.25 5.99 -22.43
C HIS A 287 -15.47 4.76 -22.92
N THR A 288 -14.48 4.98 -23.78
CA THR A 288 -13.51 3.95 -24.12
C THR A 288 -12.59 3.77 -22.94
N LEU A 289 -12.58 2.56 -22.40
CA LEU A 289 -11.63 2.13 -21.39
C LEU A 289 -10.21 2.24 -21.96
N ALA A 290 -9.23 2.58 -21.12
CA ALA A 290 -7.84 2.60 -21.53
C ALA A 290 -7.43 1.25 -22.11
N ALA A 291 -6.56 1.24 -23.11
CA ALA A 291 -5.95 -0.01 -23.60
C ALA A 291 -5.30 -0.74 -22.42
N GLY A 292 -5.74 -1.97 -22.14
CA GLY A 292 -5.30 -2.76 -20.98
C GLY A 292 -6.25 -2.77 -19.78
N TRP A 293 -7.37 -2.05 -19.83
CA TRP A 293 -8.42 -2.21 -18.80
C TRP A 293 -9.07 -3.58 -18.95
N GLY A 294 -8.78 -4.49 -18.01
CA GLY A 294 -9.10 -5.91 -18.09
C GLY A 294 -7.89 -6.84 -18.01
N GLY A 295 -6.68 -6.32 -17.79
CA GLY A 295 -5.48 -7.14 -17.54
C GLY A 295 -4.80 -7.72 -18.78
N ALA A 296 -5.38 -7.51 -19.97
CA ALA A 296 -4.78 -7.92 -21.24
C ALA A 296 -4.54 -6.70 -22.13
N GLY A 297 -3.39 -6.05 -21.98
CA GLY A 297 -2.94 -4.99 -22.87
C GLY A 297 -1.42 -4.99 -23.00
N ALA A 298 -0.91 -5.20 -24.21
CA ALA A 298 0.50 -5.05 -24.49
C ALA A 298 0.82 -3.58 -24.78
N VAL A 299 1.56 -2.93 -23.89
CA VAL A 299 2.21 -1.66 -24.20
C VAL A 299 3.36 -1.98 -25.17
N ARG A 300 3.22 -1.60 -26.45
CA ARG A 300 4.41 -1.53 -27.30
C ARG A 300 5.31 -0.46 -26.70
N GLN A 301 6.50 -0.85 -26.24
CA GLN A 301 7.55 0.11 -25.89
C GLN A 301 7.67 1.11 -27.06
N PRO A 302 7.51 2.42 -26.83
CA PRO A 302 7.89 3.38 -27.85
C PRO A 302 9.38 3.17 -28.09
N MET A 303 9.77 2.88 -29.34
CA MET A 303 11.17 3.10 -29.73
C MET A 303 11.51 4.53 -29.35
N ALA A 304 12.63 4.70 -28.64
CA ALA A 304 13.10 5.99 -28.13
C ALA A 304 12.86 7.10 -29.16
N ALA A 305 11.82 7.91 -28.93
CA ALA A 305 11.63 9.13 -29.68
C ALA A 305 12.70 10.09 -29.19
N MET A 306 13.63 10.45 -30.08
CA MET A 306 14.60 11.50 -29.79
C MET A 306 13.84 12.77 -29.37
N PRO A 307 14.28 13.48 -28.32
CA PRO A 307 13.63 14.71 -27.91
C PRO A 307 13.83 15.77 -28.99
N VAL A 308 12.80 16.03 -29.79
CA VAL A 308 12.71 17.27 -30.57
C VAL A 308 12.35 18.37 -29.59
N SER A 309 13.37 19.03 -29.04
CA SER A 309 13.17 20.30 -28.34
C SER A 309 12.77 21.37 -29.35
N ALA A 310 11.46 21.59 -29.51
CA ALA A 310 10.96 22.79 -30.16
C ALA A 310 11.05 23.95 -29.16
N ARG A 311 12.23 24.57 -29.05
CA ARG A 311 12.37 25.89 -28.44
C ARG A 311 11.61 26.90 -29.30
N VAL A 312 10.41 27.28 -28.90
CA VAL A 312 9.78 28.52 -29.35
C VAL A 312 10.57 29.66 -28.73
N ARG A 313 11.57 30.17 -29.46
CA ARG A 313 12.23 31.44 -29.18
C ARG A 313 11.24 32.56 -29.52
N THR A 314 10.58 33.12 -28.52
CA THR A 314 10.03 34.47 -28.65
C THR A 314 11.22 35.44 -28.60
N LYS A 315 11.67 35.90 -29.77
CA LYS A 315 12.48 37.12 -29.86
C LYS A 315 11.61 38.22 -30.46
N GLY A 316 11.71 39.37 -29.82
CA GLY A 316 10.85 40.52 -30.01
C GLY A 316 10.84 41.05 -31.43
N PHE A 317 9.74 41.74 -31.71
CA PHE A 317 9.61 42.67 -32.80
C PHE A 317 10.80 43.64 -32.84
N SER A 318 11.49 43.69 -33.97
CA SER A 318 12.06 44.93 -34.49
C SER A 318 11.81 44.95 -36.00
N LEU A 319 11.16 46.02 -36.43
CA LEU A 319 10.83 46.32 -37.81
C LEU A 319 12.11 46.80 -38.51
N GLY A 320 12.78 45.91 -39.23
CA GLY A 320 13.97 46.26 -40.00
C GLY A 320 14.48 45.03 -40.75
N ASP A 321 14.70 45.20 -42.05
CA ASP A 321 15.39 44.26 -42.94
C ASP A 321 14.52 43.13 -43.52
N MET A 322 13.47 43.57 -44.20
CA MET A 322 13.11 42.99 -45.48
C MET A 322 14.30 43.16 -46.45
N VAL A 323 14.50 42.17 -47.33
CA VAL A 323 15.36 42.19 -48.54
C VAL A 323 16.83 41.74 -48.35
N SER A 324 17.11 40.46 -48.64
CA SER A 324 17.90 40.10 -49.83
C SER A 324 18.10 38.58 -49.98
N SER A 325 17.86 38.09 -51.20
CA SER A 325 18.66 37.06 -51.89
C SER A 325 18.66 35.64 -51.28
N LEU A 326 17.72 34.74 -51.60
CA LEU A 326 17.77 33.86 -52.78
C LEU A 326 19.12 33.86 -53.53
N VAL A 327 19.94 32.80 -53.38
CA VAL A 327 20.72 32.13 -54.46
C VAL A 327 21.47 30.91 -53.90
N SER A 328 21.01 29.73 -54.36
CA SER A 328 21.79 28.56 -54.82
C SER A 328 22.57 27.61 -53.88
N LYS A 329 22.09 26.35 -53.93
CA LYS A 329 22.78 25.08 -54.25
C LYS A 329 23.88 24.54 -53.31
N GLU A 330 23.58 23.35 -52.78
CA GLU A 330 24.44 22.20 -52.43
C GLU A 330 25.69 21.95 -53.34
N PRO A 331 26.59 20.96 -53.07
CA PRO A 331 26.90 20.17 -51.83
C PRO A 331 28.44 19.93 -51.61
N LYS A 332 28.83 19.27 -50.49
CA LYS A 332 29.77 18.08 -50.38
C LYS A 332 30.73 18.07 -49.17
N LYS A 333 30.71 16.90 -48.49
CA LYS A 333 31.80 16.06 -47.93
C LYS A 333 33.06 16.73 -47.30
N ARG A 334 33.39 16.35 -46.04
CA ARG A 334 34.55 15.47 -45.70
C ARG A 334 34.70 15.26 -44.17
N LYS A 335 35.37 14.14 -43.86
CA LYS A 335 35.82 13.63 -42.55
C LYS A 335 36.95 14.49 -41.94
N ALA A 336 37.07 14.46 -40.60
CA ALA A 336 38.21 13.93 -39.83
C ALA A 336 38.54 14.76 -38.57
N GLU A 337 38.69 14.01 -37.47
CA GLU A 337 39.72 14.11 -36.41
C GLU A 337 39.75 15.27 -35.39
N ALA A 338 39.63 14.82 -34.12
CA ALA A 338 40.30 15.21 -32.88
C ALA A 338 41.06 16.54 -32.80
N PHE A 339 40.76 17.32 -31.75
CA PHE A 339 41.78 18.03 -30.98
C PHE A 339 41.25 18.32 -29.57
N PHE A 340 41.90 17.70 -28.57
CA PHE A 340 41.80 18.03 -27.16
C PHE A 340 42.99 18.95 -26.87
N ASP A 341 42.77 20.17 -26.38
CA ASP A 341 43.64 20.79 -25.38
C ASP A 341 43.06 22.11 -24.86
N GLY A 342 43.35 22.42 -23.59
CA GLY A 342 43.27 23.79 -23.09
C GLY A 342 42.45 24.02 -21.82
N LEU A 343 42.85 23.41 -20.71
CA LEU A 343 42.68 24.01 -19.38
C LEU A 343 43.92 24.86 -19.06
N PRO A 344 43.75 26.02 -18.41
CA PRO A 344 44.72 26.52 -17.47
C PRO A 344 44.16 26.57 -16.05
N THR A 345 45.04 26.18 -15.14
CA THR A 345 45.00 26.15 -13.68
C THR A 345 45.30 27.50 -13.02
N ALA A 346 45.11 27.52 -11.68
CA ALA A 346 45.66 28.39 -10.63
C ALA A 346 44.75 29.56 -10.20
N SER A 347 44.64 29.94 -8.91
CA SER A 347 45.47 29.68 -7.73
C SER A 347 44.72 29.92 -6.40
N THR A 348 45.09 29.11 -5.42
CA THR A 348 45.20 29.30 -3.95
C THR A 348 44.89 30.65 -3.29
N GLY A 349 44.25 30.54 -2.12
CA GLY A 349 44.39 31.45 -0.98
C GLY A 349 43.97 30.76 0.33
N GLU A 350 44.95 30.29 1.11
CA GLU A 350 44.81 29.81 2.49
C GLU A 350 44.64 30.99 3.46
N LEU A 351 43.80 30.82 4.50
CA LEU A 351 44.04 31.35 5.84
C LEU A 351 43.52 30.35 6.87
N ALA A 352 44.37 30.05 7.85
CA ALA A 352 44.21 29.01 8.85
C ALA A 352 43.60 29.51 10.17
N MET A 353 42.89 28.56 10.81
CA MET A 353 42.66 28.29 12.25
C MET A 353 42.48 29.42 13.26
N ASP A 354 41.40 29.29 14.03
CA ASP A 354 41.51 29.21 15.50
C ASP A 354 40.47 28.23 16.08
N SER A 355 40.92 27.48 17.08
CA SER A 355 40.30 26.35 17.77
C SER A 355 39.42 26.75 18.94
N VAL A 356 38.29 26.04 19.19
CA VAL A 356 37.67 25.93 20.52
C VAL A 356 37.00 24.56 20.71
N ASP A 357 37.57 23.79 21.65
CA ASP A 357 37.04 22.78 22.57
C ASP A 357 36.27 21.53 22.10
N ASP A 358 36.98 20.41 22.22
CA ASP A 358 36.51 19.03 22.31
C ASP A 358 35.59 18.82 23.52
N MET A 359 34.33 18.45 23.28
CA MET A 359 33.50 17.76 24.25
C MET A 359 33.39 16.28 23.84
N ASP A 360 33.99 15.44 24.67
CA ASP A 360 33.96 13.97 24.66
C ASP A 360 32.51 13.45 24.52
N MET A 361 32.17 12.93 23.35
CA MET A 361 30.96 12.14 23.12
C MET A 361 31.39 10.80 22.55
N ALA A 362 31.41 9.79 23.42
CA ALA A 362 31.59 8.40 23.03
C ALA A 362 30.59 8.04 21.91
N PRO A 363 31.01 7.26 20.90
CA PRO A 363 30.10 6.82 19.85
C PRO A 363 28.92 6.08 20.49
N PRO A 364 27.67 6.33 20.05
CA PRO A 364 26.52 5.58 20.56
C PRO A 364 26.74 4.10 20.23
N GLU A 365 26.67 3.26 21.26
CA GLU A 365 26.69 1.82 21.03
C GLU A 365 25.57 1.42 20.06
N PRO A 366 25.82 0.49 19.13
CA PRO A 366 24.80 0.03 18.21
C PRO A 366 23.62 -0.53 18.99
N PHE A 367 22.46 0.09 18.78
CA PHE A 367 21.18 -0.36 19.33
C PHE A 367 20.87 -1.78 18.85
N GLU A 368 20.93 -2.76 19.75
CA GLU A 368 20.40 -4.10 19.52
C GLU A 368 18.87 -4.04 19.51
N ALA A 369 18.28 -4.28 18.34
CA ALA A 369 16.85 -4.45 18.22
C ALA A 369 16.38 -5.65 19.07
N PRO A 370 15.18 -5.59 19.68
CA PRO A 370 14.66 -6.71 20.45
C PRO A 370 14.54 -7.94 19.53
N VAL A 371 15.25 -9.02 19.92
CA VAL A 371 15.24 -10.31 19.22
C VAL A 371 13.80 -10.82 19.16
N GLN A 372 13.20 -10.77 17.97
CA GLN A 372 11.94 -11.46 17.70
C GLN A 372 12.22 -12.97 17.79
N PRO A 373 11.30 -13.80 18.31
CA PRO A 373 11.52 -15.24 18.30
C PRO A 373 11.72 -15.69 16.84
N ALA A 374 12.84 -16.35 16.55
CA ALA A 374 13.30 -16.67 15.18
C ALA A 374 12.22 -17.32 14.30
N THR A 375 11.31 -18.09 14.92
CA THR A 375 10.17 -18.73 14.26
C THR A 375 9.11 -17.75 13.72
N GLN A 376 8.92 -16.58 14.35
CA GLN A 376 7.97 -15.56 13.86
C GLN A 376 8.48 -14.84 12.61
N GLY A 377 9.78 -14.53 12.53
CA GLY A 377 10.37 -13.91 11.34
C GLY A 377 10.29 -14.82 10.11
N LEU A 378 10.65 -16.10 10.28
CA LEU A 378 10.55 -17.11 9.21
C LEU A 378 9.09 -17.34 8.79
N ALA A 379 8.12 -17.30 9.71
CA ALA A 379 6.71 -17.42 9.38
C ALA A 379 6.20 -16.26 8.52
N LEU A 380 6.58 -15.01 8.85
CA LEU A 380 6.23 -13.83 8.07
C LEU A 380 6.87 -13.87 6.68
N MET A 381 8.11 -14.36 6.58
CA MET A 381 8.78 -14.56 5.30
C MET A 381 8.04 -15.55 4.40
N VAL A 382 7.63 -16.70 4.92
CA VAL A 382 6.84 -17.68 4.15
C VAL A 382 5.52 -17.08 3.68
N LEU A 383 4.84 -16.29 4.52
CA LEU A 383 3.60 -15.61 4.13
C LEU A 383 3.82 -14.58 3.01
N ALA A 384 4.89 -13.79 3.07
CA ALA A 384 5.25 -12.84 2.01
C ALA A 384 5.58 -13.55 0.68
N LEU A 385 6.27 -14.70 0.75
CA LEU A 385 6.58 -15.51 -0.44
C LEU A 385 5.33 -16.12 -1.07
N ASN A 386 4.33 -16.54 -0.29
CA ASN A 386 3.07 -17.03 -0.85
C ASN A 386 2.33 -15.93 -1.63
N ASP A 387 2.35 -14.68 -1.15
CA ASP A 387 1.70 -13.55 -1.85
C ASP A 387 2.40 -13.25 -3.18
N ARG A 388 3.74 -13.39 -3.22
CA ARG A 388 4.54 -13.26 -4.45
C ARG A 388 4.30 -14.39 -5.45
N TYR A 389 4.11 -15.62 -4.97
CA TYR A 389 3.95 -16.83 -5.80
C TYR A 389 2.55 -17.44 -5.69
N GLY A 390 1.56 -16.76 -6.28
CA GLY A 390 0.19 -17.27 -6.46
C GLY A 390 0.04 -18.31 -7.59
N GLU A 391 -1.20 -18.74 -7.89
CA GLU A 391 -1.48 -19.80 -8.90
C GLU A 391 -0.97 -19.47 -10.32
N GLU A 392 -0.83 -18.19 -10.67
CA GLU A 392 -0.34 -17.74 -11.99
C GLU A 392 1.15 -18.05 -12.23
N HIS A 393 1.91 -18.38 -11.18
CA HIS A 393 3.36 -18.67 -11.23
C HIS A 393 3.68 -20.17 -11.08
N ALA A 394 2.69 -21.05 -11.20
CA ALA A 394 2.88 -22.50 -11.04
C ALA A 394 3.82 -23.15 -12.09
N HIS A 395 4.18 -22.42 -13.15
CA HIS A 395 5.01 -22.89 -14.26
C HIS A 395 6.37 -22.19 -14.40
N THR A 396 6.67 -21.21 -13.54
CA THR A 396 7.99 -20.52 -13.51
C THR A 396 9.00 -21.25 -12.63
N ASP A 397 10.29 -20.96 -12.80
CA ASP A 397 11.31 -21.40 -11.85
C ASP A 397 11.27 -20.54 -10.57
N LEU A 398 11.81 -21.06 -9.47
CA LEU A 398 11.74 -20.43 -8.15
C LEU A 398 12.31 -19.01 -8.16
N GLY A 399 13.42 -18.78 -8.89
CA GLY A 399 13.95 -17.44 -9.22
C GLY A 399 14.23 -16.51 -8.05
N LEU A 400 14.27 -17.03 -6.82
CA LEU A 400 14.46 -16.27 -5.58
C LEU A 400 15.96 -16.12 -5.27
N THR A 401 16.36 -14.91 -4.94
CA THR A 401 17.69 -14.57 -4.42
C THR A 401 17.68 -14.47 -2.89
N LEU A 402 18.86 -14.42 -2.26
CA LEU A 402 18.98 -14.14 -0.84
C LEU A 402 18.48 -12.72 -0.50
N ASP A 403 18.65 -11.75 -1.41
CA ASP A 403 18.09 -10.41 -1.23
C ASP A 403 16.56 -10.41 -1.23
N ASP A 404 15.93 -11.24 -2.08
CA ASP A 404 14.47 -11.43 -2.05
C ASP A 404 13.99 -12.00 -0.71
N LEU A 405 14.73 -12.96 -0.13
CA LEU A 405 14.41 -13.51 1.20
C LEU A 405 14.59 -12.46 2.30
N ARG A 406 15.63 -11.62 2.21
CA ARG A 406 15.88 -10.52 3.14
C ARG A 406 14.75 -9.49 3.09
N GLN A 407 14.30 -9.11 1.89
CA GLN A 407 13.15 -8.22 1.71
C GLN A 407 11.84 -8.86 2.20
N ALA A 408 11.73 -10.19 2.11
CA ALA A 408 10.60 -10.94 2.67
C ALA A 408 10.66 -11.10 4.20
N GLY A 409 11.75 -10.68 4.86
CA GLY A 409 11.86 -10.69 6.32
C GLY A 409 12.72 -11.81 6.90
N LEU A 410 13.64 -12.39 6.10
CA LEU A 410 14.72 -13.23 6.63
C LEU A 410 15.60 -12.43 7.59
N ASP A 411 15.89 -13.00 8.75
CA ASP A 411 16.75 -12.37 9.76
C ASP A 411 18.15 -12.05 9.22
N ARG A 412 18.72 -10.92 9.65
CA ARG A 412 20.00 -10.42 9.14
C ARG A 412 21.18 -11.36 9.43
N ALA A 413 21.21 -12.00 10.60
CA ALA A 413 22.28 -12.94 10.96
C ALA A 413 22.20 -14.20 10.10
N MET A 414 20.98 -14.72 9.89
CA MET A 414 20.74 -15.86 9.00
C MET A 414 21.10 -15.52 7.54
N ALA A 415 20.69 -14.34 7.04
CA ALA A 415 21.02 -13.91 5.70
C ALA A 415 22.54 -13.83 5.47
N GLN A 416 23.27 -13.23 6.42
CA GLN A 416 24.73 -13.14 6.35
C GLN A 416 25.40 -14.53 6.36
N ALA A 417 24.92 -15.45 7.20
CA ALA A 417 25.45 -16.81 7.23
C ALA A 417 25.18 -17.58 5.92
N LEU A 418 24.04 -17.34 5.25
CA LEU A 418 23.76 -17.93 3.94
C LEU A 418 24.60 -17.29 2.82
N GLU A 419 24.88 -15.98 2.91
CA GLU A 419 25.79 -15.29 1.98
C GLU A 419 27.22 -15.83 2.09
N GLU A 420 27.67 -16.23 3.29
CA GLU A 420 28.96 -16.91 3.49
C GLU A 420 29.01 -18.26 2.76
N LEU A 421 27.91 -19.04 2.77
CA LEU A 421 27.83 -20.28 1.98
C LEU A 421 27.97 -19.99 0.47
N VAL A 422 27.38 -18.91 -0.02
CA VAL A 422 27.54 -18.49 -1.42
C VAL A 422 28.97 -18.06 -1.71
N ALA A 423 29.61 -17.34 -0.79
CA ALA A 423 31.01 -16.92 -0.91
C ALA A 423 32.00 -18.11 -0.91
N GLU A 424 31.65 -19.22 -0.24
CA GLU A 424 32.40 -20.48 -0.27
C GLU A 424 32.26 -21.27 -1.59
N GLY A 425 31.43 -20.78 -2.52
CA GLY A 425 31.29 -21.34 -3.87
C GLY A 425 30.03 -22.16 -4.10
N HIS A 426 29.06 -22.14 -3.17
CA HIS A 426 27.74 -22.73 -3.39
C HIS A 426 26.88 -21.80 -4.26
N ASP A 427 26.11 -22.39 -5.18
CA ASP A 427 25.16 -21.65 -6.01
C ASP A 427 24.01 -21.07 -5.15
N GLU A 428 23.72 -19.78 -5.32
CA GLU A 428 22.73 -19.05 -4.52
C GLU A 428 21.32 -19.67 -4.64
N SER A 429 20.94 -20.12 -5.84
CA SER A 429 19.62 -20.74 -6.06
C SER A 429 19.50 -22.06 -5.30
N SER A 430 20.60 -22.80 -5.19
CA SER A 430 20.69 -24.04 -4.43
C SER A 430 20.57 -23.80 -2.92
N VAL A 431 21.24 -22.76 -2.39
CA VAL A 431 21.16 -22.36 -0.98
C VAL A 431 19.71 -21.98 -0.61
N VAL A 432 19.07 -21.16 -1.44
CA VAL A 432 17.67 -20.73 -1.24
C VAL A 432 16.70 -21.92 -1.30
N ALA A 433 16.86 -22.81 -2.28
CA ALA A 433 16.00 -23.98 -2.43
C ALA A 433 16.09 -24.92 -1.22
N VAL A 434 17.31 -25.17 -0.71
CA VAL A 434 17.53 -26.01 0.48
C VAL A 434 16.94 -25.36 1.73
N LEU A 435 17.14 -24.06 1.95
CA LEU A 435 16.53 -23.35 3.08
C LEU A 435 15.01 -23.51 3.08
N LEU A 436 14.35 -23.18 1.95
CA LEU A 436 12.90 -23.26 1.86
C LEU A 436 12.39 -24.70 2.01
N HIS A 437 13.14 -25.69 1.56
CA HIS A 437 12.81 -27.10 1.76
C HIS A 437 12.88 -27.52 3.24
N LEU A 438 13.89 -27.04 3.97
CA LEU A 438 14.00 -27.28 5.42
C LEU A 438 12.85 -26.61 6.20
N LEU A 439 12.46 -25.39 5.80
CA LEU A 439 11.30 -24.71 6.39
C LEU A 439 9.98 -25.41 6.07
N LEU A 440 9.83 -25.95 4.86
CA LEU A 440 8.68 -26.75 4.47
C LEU A 440 8.59 -28.07 5.25
N SER A 441 9.71 -28.59 5.71
CA SER A 441 9.81 -29.82 6.51
C SER A 441 9.61 -29.58 8.01
N ASP A 442 9.54 -28.32 8.44
CA ASP A 442 9.32 -27.95 9.84
C ASP A 442 7.83 -28.00 10.22
N ALA A 443 7.49 -28.73 11.28
CA ALA A 443 6.10 -28.92 11.70
C ALA A 443 5.34 -27.61 12.03
N ALA A 444 6.03 -26.56 12.48
CA ALA A 444 5.41 -25.28 12.81
C ALA A 444 5.19 -24.39 11.57
N LEU A 445 6.03 -24.51 10.54
CA LEU A 445 6.02 -23.64 9.36
C LEU A 445 5.41 -24.31 8.12
N ALA A 446 5.40 -25.64 8.04
CA ALA A 446 4.86 -26.40 6.92
C ALA A 446 3.39 -26.05 6.61
N GLY A 447 2.60 -25.67 7.63
CA GLY A 447 1.22 -25.24 7.47
C GLY A 447 1.05 -23.92 6.70
N LEU A 448 2.07 -23.07 6.68
CA LEU A 448 2.02 -21.75 6.07
C LEU A 448 2.26 -21.78 4.56
N PHE A 449 3.02 -22.74 4.03
CA PHE A 449 3.29 -22.82 2.60
C PHE A 449 2.00 -23.14 1.82
N GLU A 450 1.66 -22.34 0.82
CA GLU A 450 0.53 -22.62 -0.08
C GLU A 450 0.91 -23.59 -1.20
N ARG A 451 -0.08 -24.22 -1.83
CA ARG A 451 0.13 -25.26 -2.86
C ARG A 451 1.08 -24.84 -3.99
N PRO A 452 1.01 -23.60 -4.55
CA PRO A 452 1.92 -23.18 -5.61
C PRO A 452 3.38 -23.13 -5.14
N LEU A 453 3.65 -22.46 -4.02
CA LEU A 453 5.00 -22.33 -3.46
C LEU A 453 5.58 -23.71 -3.06
N ARG A 454 4.77 -24.60 -2.48
CA ARG A 454 5.22 -25.99 -2.16
C ARG A 454 5.73 -26.73 -3.40
N ARG A 455 5.03 -26.59 -4.53
CA ARG A 455 5.42 -27.26 -5.79
C ARG A 455 6.72 -26.69 -6.34
N LEU A 456 6.88 -25.36 -6.30
CA LEU A 456 8.09 -24.67 -6.76
C LEU A 456 9.31 -25.05 -5.91
N VAL A 457 9.17 -25.01 -4.58
CA VAL A 457 10.24 -25.41 -3.65
C VAL A 457 10.61 -26.89 -3.85
N ALA A 458 9.63 -27.78 -3.98
CA ALA A 458 9.90 -29.20 -4.22
C ALA A 458 10.55 -29.49 -5.58
N LYS A 459 10.26 -28.68 -6.61
CA LYS A 459 10.92 -28.77 -7.91
C LYS A 459 12.36 -28.28 -7.81
N ALA A 460 12.57 -27.06 -7.31
CA ALA A 460 13.90 -26.45 -7.18
C ALA A 460 14.84 -27.29 -6.32
N TYR A 461 14.35 -27.86 -5.21
CA TYR A 461 15.15 -28.72 -4.35
C TYR A 461 15.61 -30.01 -5.04
N LYS A 462 14.80 -30.60 -5.93
CA LYS A 462 15.19 -31.80 -6.69
C LYS A 462 16.32 -31.53 -7.69
N ASP A 463 16.44 -30.29 -8.14
CA ASP A 463 17.47 -29.88 -9.10
C ASP A 463 18.81 -29.56 -8.41
N VAL A 464 18.88 -29.59 -7.07
CA VAL A 464 20.11 -29.35 -6.29
C VAL A 464 20.98 -30.62 -6.25
N SER A 465 22.16 -30.55 -6.86
CA SER A 465 23.08 -31.70 -6.98
C SER A 465 23.82 -32.07 -5.69
N SER A 466 23.89 -31.18 -4.68
CA SER A 466 24.63 -31.36 -3.42
C SER A 466 23.80 -31.02 -2.18
N ALA A 467 22.54 -31.47 -2.13
CA ALA A 467 21.60 -31.08 -1.08
C ALA A 467 22.02 -31.47 0.34
N GLY A 468 22.62 -32.65 0.55
CA GLY A 468 22.89 -33.18 1.90
C GLY A 468 23.92 -32.41 2.72
N ASP A 469 24.95 -31.84 2.09
CA ASP A 469 25.96 -31.01 2.77
C ASP A 469 25.38 -29.64 3.15
N LEU A 470 24.68 -29.00 2.21
CA LEU A 470 23.97 -27.74 2.44
C LEU A 470 22.89 -27.87 3.51
N GLU A 471 22.14 -28.97 3.53
CA GLU A 471 21.12 -29.24 4.54
C GLU A 471 21.71 -29.28 5.95
N SER A 472 22.85 -29.95 6.12
CA SER A 472 23.50 -30.08 7.43
C SER A 472 23.95 -28.72 7.95
N ARG A 473 24.57 -27.90 7.09
CA ARG A 473 25.08 -26.57 7.46
C ARG A 473 23.93 -25.59 7.74
N ILE A 474 22.92 -25.53 6.88
CA ILE A 474 21.76 -24.65 7.07
C ILE A 474 20.92 -25.08 8.28
N ALA A 475 20.79 -26.38 8.55
CA ALA A 475 20.12 -26.87 9.77
C ALA A 475 20.92 -26.58 11.06
N SER A 476 22.24 -26.40 10.98
CA SER A 476 23.05 -25.92 12.13
C SER A 476 22.76 -24.45 12.41
N LEU A 477 22.79 -23.61 11.36
CA LEU A 477 22.52 -22.17 11.46
C LEU A 477 21.13 -21.85 12.03
N ARG A 478 20.15 -22.74 11.84
CA ARG A 478 18.79 -22.57 12.37
C ARG A 478 18.65 -22.93 13.86
N ARG A 479 19.61 -23.69 14.42
CA ARG A 479 19.61 -24.13 15.83
C ARG A 479 20.38 -23.18 16.73
N GLU A 480 21.40 -22.52 16.18
CA GLU A 480 22.11 -21.39 16.75
C GLU A 480 21.21 -20.14 16.73
#